data_AF-A0A813EUN1-F1
#
_entry.id   AF-A0A813EUN1-F1
#
_cell.length_a   1.000
_cell.length_b   1.000
_cell.length_c   1.000
_cell.angle_alpha   90.00
_cell.angle_beta   90.00
_cell.angle_gamma   90.00
#
_symmetry.space_group_name_H-M   'P 1'
#
loop_
_entity.id
_entity.type
_entity.pdbx_description
1 polymer ?
#
loop_
_entity_poly.entity_id
_entity_poly.type
_entity_poly.pdbx_seq_one_letter_code
_entity_poly.pdbx_strand_id
1 'polypeptide(L)'
;MGNFLPPAYKVLPPWALRWAAETFSTGGIVYREQLAFFEEAARDYQMHSYWEIKGLTENHTSYDDLVLKRFETWVELLQKSGRDDFKIEKDKCALINFFRRNNFPISPVLGHWTSNETLLEDLGTGKILGANSVWPVFLKCCHLTAGAMESVVRIGKDGSWATAEALKISTTKKTSGLEAWINEVWLQRADDELRVWRRLNNRLTDTVTPGFVMQTAAYSGRASAMEELRVEVVWGRAFYAGWDRTCFALPKEDRTRA
;
A
#
# COMPACT_ATOMS: atom_id res chain seq x y z
N MET A 1 -0.75 -2.36 -36.77
CA MET A 1 -0.13 -1.82 -35.55
C MET A 1 0.15 -0.34 -35.80
N GLY A 2 -0.78 0.53 -35.40
CA GLY A 2 -0.64 1.97 -35.56
C GLY A 2 0.06 2.55 -34.35
N ASN A 3 1.11 3.34 -34.56
CA ASN A 3 1.78 4.11 -33.50
C ASN A 3 0.84 5.22 -33.04
N PHE A 4 0.12 4.99 -31.95
CA PHE A 4 -0.60 6.04 -31.22
C PHE A 4 0.41 6.73 -30.31
N LEU A 5 0.85 7.94 -30.69
CA LEU A 5 1.46 8.86 -29.74
C LEU A 5 0.31 9.63 -29.07
N PRO A 6 0.18 9.58 -27.74
CA PRO A 6 -0.87 10.33 -27.05
C PRO A 6 -0.63 11.85 -27.21
N PRO A 7 -1.69 12.67 -27.25
CA PRO A 7 -1.57 14.12 -27.30
C PRO A 7 -0.73 14.67 -26.14
N ALA A 8 -0.06 15.81 -26.36
CA ALA A 8 0.66 16.51 -25.31
C ALA A 8 -0.34 17.09 -24.28
N TYR A 9 -0.38 16.52 -23.07
CA TYR A 9 -1.29 16.96 -22.03
C TYR A 9 -0.59 17.87 -21.01
N LYS A 10 -1.35 18.87 -20.51
CA LYS A 10 -0.95 19.73 -19.40
C LYS A 10 -0.90 18.91 -18.12
N VAL A 11 0.28 18.38 -17.80
CA VAL A 11 0.60 17.93 -16.45
C VAL A 11 0.54 19.17 -15.55
N LEU A 12 -0.32 19.16 -14.53
CA LEU A 12 -0.30 20.19 -13.51
C LEU A 12 1.11 20.24 -12.90
N PRO A 13 1.69 21.43 -12.73
CA PRO A 13 3.03 21.52 -12.20
C PRO A 13 3.07 20.93 -10.77
N PRO A 14 4.18 20.30 -10.35
CA PRO A 14 4.28 19.60 -9.05
C PRO A 14 3.85 20.44 -7.83
N TRP A 15 4.01 21.76 -7.90
CA TRP A 15 3.57 22.68 -6.83
C TRP A 15 2.05 22.81 -6.71
N ALA A 16 1.30 22.66 -7.81
CA ALA A 16 -0.16 22.70 -7.82
C ALA A 16 -0.76 21.37 -7.33
N LEU A 17 -0.10 20.25 -7.62
CA LEU A 17 -0.44 18.92 -7.09
C LEU A 17 -0.31 18.86 -5.56
N ARG A 18 0.67 19.59 -5.00
CA ARG A 18 0.92 19.65 -3.55
C ARG A 18 -0.22 20.26 -2.73
N TRP A 19 -0.85 21.32 -3.25
CA TRP A 19 -2.02 21.94 -2.62
C TRP A 19 -3.32 21.18 -2.90
N ALA A 20 -3.40 20.52 -4.05
CA ALA A 20 -4.52 19.68 -4.45
C ALA A 20 -4.62 18.39 -3.63
N ALA A 21 -3.49 17.83 -3.20
CA ALA A 21 -3.42 16.55 -2.50
C ALA A 21 -3.97 16.57 -1.06
N GLU A 22 -4.44 17.70 -0.52
CA GLU A 22 -4.79 17.86 0.91
C GLU A 22 -6.30 18.03 1.19
N THR A 23 -7.19 18.00 0.19
CA THR A 23 -8.64 18.15 0.42
C THR A 23 -9.50 17.18 -0.38
N PHE A 24 -10.58 16.70 0.25
CA PHE A 24 -11.53 15.75 -0.32
C PHE A 24 -12.08 16.15 -1.71
N SER A 25 -12.36 17.44 -1.90
CA SER A 25 -12.89 18.01 -3.15
C SER A 25 -11.97 17.82 -4.35
N THR A 26 -10.67 17.62 -4.13
CA THR A 26 -9.66 17.61 -5.19
C THR A 26 -9.31 16.20 -5.65
N GLY A 27 -9.42 15.19 -4.78
CA GLY A 27 -9.35 13.77 -5.19
C GLY A 27 -10.45 13.40 -6.20
N GLY A 28 -11.66 13.95 -6.02
CA GLY A 28 -12.75 13.83 -6.99
C GLY A 28 -12.50 14.56 -8.31
N ILE A 29 -11.70 15.62 -8.32
CA ILE A 29 -11.29 16.31 -9.57
C ILE A 29 -10.28 15.44 -10.32
N VAL A 30 -9.24 14.96 -9.63
CA VAL A 30 -8.21 14.07 -10.23
C VAL A 30 -8.85 12.77 -10.76
N TYR A 31 -9.79 12.17 -10.02
CA TYR A 31 -10.54 11.02 -10.50
C TYR A 31 -11.34 11.34 -11.76
N ARG A 32 -12.08 12.46 -11.80
CA ARG A 32 -12.85 12.85 -12.99
C ARG A 32 -11.97 13.13 -14.20
N GLU A 33 -10.78 13.69 -14.00
CA GLU A 33 -9.79 13.87 -15.05
C GLU A 33 -9.24 12.54 -15.58
N GLN A 34 -9.19 11.52 -14.73
CA GLN A 34 -8.68 10.19 -15.09
C GLN A 34 -9.76 9.21 -15.57
N LEU A 35 -11.04 9.54 -15.37
CA LEU A 35 -12.18 8.64 -15.59
C LEU A 35 -12.18 8.01 -16.98
N ALA A 36 -11.96 8.82 -18.03
CA ALA A 36 -11.95 8.33 -19.40
C ALA A 36 -10.85 7.29 -19.65
N PHE A 37 -9.68 7.42 -19.00
CA PHE A 37 -8.61 6.42 -19.12
C PHE A 37 -8.97 5.13 -18.38
N PHE A 38 -9.63 5.23 -17.24
CA PHE A 38 -10.13 4.05 -16.52
C PHE A 38 -11.23 3.34 -17.30
N GLU A 39 -12.19 4.07 -17.87
CA GLU A 39 -13.26 3.51 -18.70
C GLU A 39 -12.70 2.81 -19.94
N GLU A 40 -11.69 3.42 -20.59
CA GLU A 40 -11.01 2.80 -21.74
C GLU A 40 -10.28 1.52 -21.34
N ALA A 41 -9.48 1.56 -20.27
CA ALA A 41 -8.75 0.39 -19.78
C ALA A 41 -9.70 -0.72 -19.26
N ALA A 42 -10.86 -0.35 -18.74
CA ALA A 42 -11.84 -1.28 -18.19
C ALA A 42 -12.80 -1.86 -19.25
N ARG A 43 -12.85 -1.30 -20.46
CA ARG A 43 -13.84 -1.64 -21.49
C ARG A 43 -13.90 -3.13 -21.80
N ASP A 44 -12.73 -3.74 -21.98
CA ASP A 44 -12.60 -5.16 -22.32
C ASP A 44 -12.06 -6.00 -21.16
N TYR A 45 -11.95 -5.41 -19.96
CA TYR A 45 -11.44 -6.12 -18.80
C TYR A 45 -12.45 -7.17 -18.33
N GLN A 46 -12.09 -8.44 -18.52
CA GLN A 46 -12.84 -9.56 -17.96
C GLN A 46 -12.25 -9.92 -16.60
N MET A 47 -13.01 -9.61 -15.54
CA MET A 47 -12.68 -10.09 -14.20
C MET A 47 -12.81 -11.62 -14.20
N HIS A 48 -11.71 -12.30 -13.84
CA HIS A 48 -11.76 -13.75 -13.69
C HIS A 48 -12.85 -14.12 -12.65
N SER A 49 -13.69 -15.10 -12.95
CA SER A 49 -14.85 -15.49 -12.12
C SER A 49 -14.50 -15.79 -10.66
N TYR A 50 -13.26 -16.19 -10.41
CA TYR A 50 -12.68 -16.32 -9.08
C TYR A 50 -12.77 -15.04 -8.23
N TRP A 51 -12.54 -13.87 -8.83
CA TRP A 51 -12.58 -12.57 -8.19
C TRP A 51 -13.95 -11.90 -8.27
N GLU A 52 -14.92 -12.57 -8.90
CA GLU A 52 -16.28 -12.06 -9.05
C GLU A 52 -17.00 -12.07 -7.71
N ILE A 53 -17.48 -10.88 -7.31
CA ILE A 53 -18.38 -10.77 -6.18
C ILE A 53 -19.79 -11.11 -6.63
N LYS A 54 -20.31 -12.20 -6.07
CA LYS A 54 -21.71 -12.59 -6.25
C LYS A 54 -22.59 -11.83 -5.27
N GLY A 55 -23.83 -11.56 -5.68
CA GLY A 55 -24.83 -10.95 -4.80
C GLY A 55 -24.69 -9.44 -4.63
N LEU A 56 -23.94 -8.76 -5.52
CA LEU A 56 -24.08 -7.31 -5.67
C LEU A 56 -25.46 -7.00 -6.27
N THR A 57 -26.26 -6.30 -5.49
CA THR A 57 -27.54 -5.70 -5.90
C THR A 57 -27.41 -4.20 -6.05
N GLU A 58 -28.40 -3.54 -6.66
CA GLU A 58 -28.51 -2.07 -6.78
C GLU A 58 -28.36 -1.31 -5.45
N ASN A 59 -28.62 -1.98 -4.31
CA ASN A 59 -28.41 -1.41 -2.98
C ASN A 59 -26.94 -1.23 -2.57
N HIS A 60 -25.97 -1.87 -3.23
CA HIS A 60 -24.53 -1.72 -2.94
C HIS A 60 -23.99 -0.52 -3.71
N THR A 61 -24.30 0.68 -3.22
CA THR A 61 -24.02 1.93 -3.93
C THR A 61 -22.75 2.63 -3.43
N SER A 62 -22.20 2.23 -2.27
CA SER A 62 -21.05 2.91 -1.67
C SER A 62 -19.75 2.12 -1.78
N TYR A 63 -18.62 2.84 -1.77
CA TYR A 63 -17.29 2.25 -1.66
C TYR A 63 -17.18 1.29 -0.47
N ASP A 64 -17.80 1.65 0.65
CA ASP A 64 -17.76 0.84 1.86
C ASP A 64 -18.48 -0.51 1.68
N ASP A 65 -19.63 -0.51 0.99
CA ASP A 65 -20.36 -1.74 0.65
C ASP A 65 -19.51 -2.65 -0.21
N LEU A 66 -18.82 -2.04 -1.17
CA LEU A 66 -17.96 -2.74 -2.12
C LEU A 66 -16.77 -3.40 -1.40
N VAL A 67 -16.04 -2.64 -0.60
CA VAL A 67 -14.92 -3.17 0.19
C VAL A 67 -15.39 -4.23 1.19
N LEU A 68 -16.54 -4.03 1.83
CA LEU A 68 -17.12 -5.02 2.74
C LEU A 68 -17.39 -6.35 2.04
N LYS A 69 -18.01 -6.33 0.85
CA LYS A 69 -18.25 -7.55 0.06
C LYS A 69 -16.97 -8.26 -0.36
N ARG A 70 -15.90 -7.52 -0.67
CA ARG A 70 -14.57 -8.11 -0.93
C ARG A 70 -14.06 -8.89 0.28
N PHE A 71 -14.14 -8.29 1.46
CA PHE A 71 -13.71 -8.95 2.69
C PHE A 71 -14.57 -10.16 3.06
N GLU A 72 -15.89 -10.09 2.87
CA GLU A 72 -16.78 -11.25 3.04
C GLU A 72 -16.34 -12.40 2.14
N THR A 73 -16.10 -12.11 0.85
CA THR A 73 -15.68 -13.09 -0.14
C THR A 73 -14.36 -13.77 0.26
N TRP A 74 -13.37 -13.00 0.70
CA TRP A 74 -12.09 -13.57 1.16
C TRP A 74 -12.22 -14.42 2.42
N VAL A 75 -13.02 -13.98 3.39
CA VAL A 75 -13.28 -14.75 4.60
C VAL A 75 -13.97 -16.07 4.26
N GLU A 76 -14.92 -16.07 3.33
CA GLU A 76 -15.56 -17.29 2.85
C GLU A 76 -14.58 -18.22 2.13
N LEU A 77 -13.74 -17.69 1.23
CA LEU A 77 -12.75 -18.48 0.49
C LEU A 77 -11.75 -19.14 1.45
N LEU A 78 -11.26 -18.40 2.44
CA LEU A 78 -10.36 -18.92 3.47
C LEU A 78 -11.02 -20.04 4.28
N GLN A 79 -12.26 -19.86 4.72
CA GLN A 79 -12.97 -20.88 5.50
C GLN A 79 -13.32 -22.13 4.69
N LYS A 80 -13.84 -21.96 3.48
CA LYS A 80 -14.38 -23.06 2.67
C LYS A 80 -13.28 -23.87 1.99
N SER A 81 -12.19 -23.22 1.58
CA SER A 81 -11.16 -23.84 0.73
C SER A 81 -9.74 -23.74 1.27
N GLY A 82 -9.52 -23.02 2.38
CA GLY A 82 -8.17 -22.74 2.88
C GLY A 82 -7.38 -21.75 2.02
N ARG A 83 -7.99 -21.16 0.99
CA ARG A 83 -7.33 -20.19 0.12
C ARG A 83 -7.11 -18.87 0.83
N ASP A 84 -5.88 -18.37 0.77
CA ASP A 84 -5.42 -17.17 1.47
C ASP A 84 -4.94 -16.06 0.53
N ASP A 85 -5.51 -15.97 -0.68
CA ASP A 85 -5.08 -15.01 -1.70
C ASP A 85 -5.22 -13.53 -1.28
N PHE A 86 -6.03 -13.25 -0.24
CA PHE A 86 -6.07 -11.92 0.40
C PHE A 86 -4.68 -11.48 0.91
N LYS A 87 -3.76 -12.42 1.19
CA LYS A 87 -2.38 -12.13 1.58
C LYS A 87 -1.60 -11.41 0.49
N ILE A 88 -1.97 -11.54 -0.78
CA ILE A 88 -1.34 -10.74 -1.84
C ILE A 88 -1.56 -9.24 -1.56
N GLU A 89 -2.70 -8.85 -0.96
CA GLU A 89 -2.95 -7.46 -0.54
C GLU A 89 -2.46 -7.19 0.89
N LYS A 90 -2.66 -8.15 1.80
CA LYS A 90 -2.49 -7.97 3.26
C LYS A 90 -1.14 -8.40 3.83
N ASP A 91 -0.26 -8.96 3.01
CA ASP A 91 1.08 -9.38 3.41
C ASP A 91 2.09 -8.92 2.35
N LYS A 92 2.92 -7.92 2.69
CA LYS A 92 3.91 -7.38 1.74
C LYS A 92 4.95 -8.43 1.32
N CYS A 93 5.29 -9.37 2.20
CA CYS A 93 6.21 -10.45 1.90
C CYS A 93 5.57 -11.42 0.90
N ALA A 94 4.31 -11.81 1.12
CA ALA A 94 3.55 -12.64 0.20
C ALA A 94 3.39 -11.97 -1.17
N LEU A 95 3.05 -10.68 -1.20
CA LEU A 95 2.98 -9.85 -2.41
C LEU A 95 4.30 -9.90 -3.21
N ILE A 96 5.42 -9.61 -2.55
CA ILE A 96 6.74 -9.61 -3.20
C ILE A 96 7.10 -10.99 -3.75
N ASN A 97 6.80 -12.05 -2.99
CA ASN A 97 7.05 -13.42 -3.45
C ASN A 97 6.15 -13.78 -4.63
N PHE A 98 4.89 -13.37 -4.62
CA PHE A 98 3.98 -13.52 -5.75
C PHE A 98 4.54 -12.81 -6.98
N PHE A 99 4.99 -11.57 -6.85
CA PHE A 99 5.54 -10.78 -7.96
C PHE A 99 6.79 -11.44 -8.55
N ARG A 100 7.72 -11.87 -7.71
CA ARG A 100 8.93 -12.61 -8.12
C ARG A 100 8.61 -13.90 -8.87
N ARG A 101 7.71 -14.73 -8.33
CA ARG A 101 7.34 -16.02 -8.92
C ARG A 101 6.67 -15.87 -10.29
N ASN A 102 6.00 -14.75 -10.52
CA ASN A 102 5.27 -14.46 -11.75
C ASN A 102 6.00 -13.47 -12.68
N ASN A 103 7.29 -13.19 -12.43
CA ASN A 103 8.11 -12.29 -13.24
C ASN A 103 7.53 -10.87 -13.40
N PHE A 104 6.80 -10.37 -12.41
CA PHE A 104 6.37 -8.98 -12.39
C PHE A 104 7.54 -8.06 -12.01
N PRO A 105 7.66 -6.89 -12.65
CA PRO A 105 8.70 -5.93 -12.31
C PRO A 105 8.50 -5.40 -10.89
N ILE A 106 9.55 -5.50 -10.06
CA ILE A 106 9.59 -4.97 -8.69
C ILE A 106 10.95 -4.33 -8.41
N SER A 107 10.98 -3.41 -7.44
CA SER A 107 12.25 -2.95 -6.89
C SER A 107 13.08 -4.11 -6.36
N PRO A 108 14.42 -4.07 -6.52
CA PRO A 108 15.31 -5.01 -5.88
C PRO A 108 15.02 -5.16 -4.39
N VAL A 109 14.92 -6.41 -3.95
CA VAL A 109 14.70 -6.79 -2.55
C VAL A 109 16.05 -7.28 -2.01
N LEU A 110 16.53 -6.62 -0.98
CA LEU A 110 17.83 -6.89 -0.36
C LEU A 110 17.77 -8.03 0.66
N GLY A 111 16.61 -8.22 1.30
CA GLY A 111 16.44 -9.27 2.29
C GLY A 111 15.00 -9.43 2.76
N HIS A 112 14.75 -10.55 3.42
CA HIS A 112 13.47 -10.95 3.99
C HIS A 112 13.73 -11.68 5.30
N TRP A 113 13.00 -11.30 6.36
CA TRP A 113 13.16 -11.85 7.70
C TRP A 113 11.81 -12.28 8.26
N THR A 114 11.78 -13.50 8.79
CA THR A 114 10.64 -14.08 9.52
C THR A 114 10.87 -14.06 11.04
N SER A 115 11.93 -13.40 11.50
CA SER A 115 12.25 -13.17 12.92
C SER A 115 12.84 -11.76 13.07
N ASN A 116 12.45 -11.06 14.14
CA ASN A 116 13.05 -9.78 14.51
C ASN A 116 14.52 -9.94 14.94
N GLU A 117 14.88 -11.04 15.62
CA GLU A 117 16.27 -11.30 16.04
C GLU A 117 17.22 -11.37 14.85
N THR A 118 16.87 -12.17 13.82
CA THR A 118 17.71 -12.31 12.61
C THR A 118 17.84 -11.01 11.83
N LEU A 119 16.79 -10.18 11.79
CA LEU A 119 16.84 -8.86 11.20
C LEU A 119 17.83 -7.95 11.95
N LEU A 120 17.72 -7.92 13.28
CA LEU A 120 18.57 -7.06 14.13
C LEU A 120 20.04 -7.48 14.03
N GLU A 121 20.33 -8.78 13.96
CA GLU A 121 21.69 -9.30 13.74
C GLU A 121 22.24 -8.88 12.36
N ASP A 122 21.50 -9.11 11.28
CA ASP A 122 21.95 -8.75 9.94
C ASP A 122 22.12 -7.22 9.77
N LEU A 123 21.30 -6.41 10.47
CA LEU A 123 21.46 -4.96 10.53
C LEU A 123 22.70 -4.54 11.33
N GLY A 124 22.92 -5.13 12.50
CA GLY A 124 24.05 -4.83 13.38
C GLY A 124 25.41 -5.20 12.76
N THR A 125 25.43 -6.23 11.91
CA THR A 125 26.64 -6.63 11.17
C THR A 125 26.88 -5.80 9.90
N GLY A 126 25.89 -5.01 9.45
CA GLY A 126 25.97 -4.23 8.21
C GLY A 126 25.93 -5.09 6.93
N LYS A 127 25.69 -6.40 7.04
CA LYS A 127 25.74 -7.37 5.95
C LYS A 127 24.79 -7.06 4.79
N ILE A 128 23.64 -6.45 5.09
CA ILE A 128 22.58 -6.15 4.12
C ILE A 128 22.86 -4.81 3.39
N LEU A 129 23.53 -3.88 4.06
CA LEU A 129 23.72 -2.50 3.60
C LEU A 129 25.13 -2.33 3.03
N GLY A 130 25.45 -3.12 2.01
CA GLY A 130 26.76 -3.05 1.35
C GLY A 130 27.01 -1.72 0.63
N ALA A 131 28.28 -1.45 0.32
CA ALA A 131 28.72 -0.21 -0.35
C ALA A 131 28.05 0.04 -1.72
N ASN A 132 27.55 -1.02 -2.37
CA ASN A 132 26.92 -0.98 -3.69
C ASN A 132 25.38 -0.90 -3.65
N SER A 133 24.77 -0.79 -2.48
CA SER A 133 23.31 -0.67 -2.38
C SER A 133 22.81 0.59 -3.09
N VAL A 134 21.72 0.45 -3.83
CA VAL A 134 21.01 1.59 -4.43
C VAL A 134 20.19 2.27 -3.34
N TRP A 135 20.62 3.47 -2.97
CA TRP A 135 19.99 4.26 -1.92
C TRP A 135 18.89 5.19 -2.49
N PRO A 136 17.84 5.49 -1.70
CA PRO A 136 17.60 4.99 -0.35
C PRO A 136 17.01 3.57 -0.32
N VAL A 137 17.07 2.96 0.86
CA VAL A 137 16.55 1.63 1.15
C VAL A 137 15.35 1.75 2.09
N PHE A 138 14.37 0.87 1.94
CA PHE A 138 13.14 0.85 2.71
C PHE A 138 12.99 -0.47 3.44
N LEU A 139 12.87 -0.42 4.76
CA LEU A 139 12.49 -1.56 5.59
C LEU A 139 10.97 -1.51 5.80
N LYS A 140 10.28 -2.59 5.44
CA LYS A 140 8.82 -2.66 5.43
C LYS A 140 8.36 -3.83 6.30
N CYS A 141 7.40 -3.60 7.19
CA CYS A 141 6.71 -4.67 7.90
C CYS A 141 5.80 -5.41 6.91
N CYS A 142 5.86 -6.74 6.91
CA CYS A 142 5.06 -7.56 6.01
C CYS A 142 3.60 -7.65 6.44
N HIS A 143 3.37 -7.82 7.73
CA HIS A 143 2.06 -8.06 8.35
C HIS A 143 1.24 -6.80 8.68
N LEU A 144 1.80 -5.61 8.45
CA LEU A 144 1.09 -4.34 8.63
C LEU A 144 0.85 -3.74 7.25
N THR A 145 -0.37 -3.42 6.87
CA THR A 145 -0.70 -2.91 5.52
C THR A 145 -1.39 -1.55 5.54
N ALA A 146 -1.63 -0.98 4.35
CA ALA A 146 -2.34 0.29 4.17
C ALA A 146 -1.74 1.51 4.91
N GLY A 147 -0.41 1.53 5.07
CA GLY A 147 0.26 2.61 5.80
C GLY A 147 -0.05 2.63 7.30
N ALA A 148 -0.71 1.58 7.83
CA ALA A 148 -0.94 1.43 9.25
C ALA A 148 0.40 1.48 10.00
N MET A 149 0.38 2.17 11.15
CA MET A 149 1.44 2.16 12.15
C MET A 149 2.84 2.44 11.58
N GLU A 150 2.91 3.29 10.55
CA GLU A 150 4.19 3.65 9.90
C GLU A 150 5.01 2.42 9.50
N SER A 151 4.33 1.39 8.96
CA SER A 151 4.88 0.07 8.60
C SER A 151 6.00 0.06 7.54
N VAL A 152 6.54 1.22 7.18
CA VAL A 152 7.65 1.40 6.25
C VAL A 152 8.55 2.52 6.78
N VAL A 153 9.84 2.23 6.92
CA VAL A 153 10.85 3.20 7.33
C VAL A 153 11.97 3.29 6.28
N ARG A 154 12.49 4.51 6.10
CA ARG A 154 13.56 4.82 5.15
C ARG A 154 14.92 4.80 5.85
N ILE A 155 15.86 4.07 5.27
CA ILE A 155 17.27 4.00 5.66
C ILE A 155 18.10 4.81 4.67
N GLY A 156 18.86 5.77 5.20
CA GLY A 156 19.82 6.61 4.48
C GLY A 156 21.18 5.92 4.31
N LYS A 157 22.01 6.47 3.41
CA LYS A 157 23.29 5.88 2.98
C LYS A 157 24.31 5.69 4.11
N ASP A 158 24.27 6.56 5.09
CA ASP A 158 25.06 6.52 6.33
C ASP A 158 24.46 5.60 7.40
N GLY A 159 23.43 4.82 7.06
CA GLY A 159 22.63 4.07 8.02
C GLY A 159 21.71 4.95 8.86
N SER A 160 21.62 6.25 8.57
CA SER A 160 20.72 7.15 9.30
C SER A 160 19.26 6.85 8.96
N TRP A 161 18.41 6.91 9.98
CA TRP A 161 16.98 6.70 9.86
C TRP A 161 16.34 8.04 9.56
N ALA A 162 15.99 8.25 8.29
CA ALA A 162 15.78 9.59 7.77
C ALA A 162 14.34 10.12 7.94
N THR A 163 13.62 9.68 8.96
CA THR A 163 12.36 10.33 9.33
C THR A 163 12.41 10.79 10.79
N ALA A 164 13.12 11.90 11.00
CA ALA A 164 12.98 12.75 12.19
C ALA A 164 11.54 13.30 12.37
N GLU A 165 10.67 13.14 11.38
CA GLU A 165 9.22 13.40 11.48
C GLU A 165 8.40 12.15 11.87
N ALA A 166 8.93 10.93 11.68
CA ALA A 166 8.33 9.66 12.13
C ALA A 166 8.60 9.35 13.62
N LEU A 167 9.49 10.09 14.27
CA LEU A 167 9.76 9.97 15.70
C LEU A 167 9.04 11.02 16.57
N LYS A 168 8.16 11.84 15.99
CA LYS A 168 7.37 12.82 16.75
C LYS A 168 6.22 12.19 17.58
N ILE A 169 6.01 10.87 17.52
CA ILE A 169 4.92 10.18 18.26
C ILE A 169 5.39 9.45 19.54
N SER A 170 6.69 9.32 19.82
CA SER A 170 7.14 8.62 21.05
C SER A 170 7.93 9.54 21.99
N THR A 171 7.21 10.33 22.78
CA THR A 171 7.79 11.17 23.85
C THR A 171 7.71 10.57 25.26
N THR A 172 7.47 9.27 25.44
CA THR A 172 7.34 8.70 26.80
C THR A 172 8.11 7.42 27.15
N LYS A 173 8.95 6.82 26.27
CA LYS A 173 9.86 5.74 26.71
C LYS A 173 11.27 5.80 26.10
N LYS A 174 12.25 5.57 26.97
CA LYS A 174 13.72 5.72 26.84
C LYS A 174 14.44 4.74 25.90
N THR A 175 13.80 4.29 24.82
CA THR A 175 14.43 3.46 23.78
C THR A 175 14.16 4.10 22.43
N SER A 176 14.81 5.23 22.16
CA SER A 176 14.72 5.91 20.86
C SER A 176 15.60 5.20 19.84
N GLY A 177 15.05 4.72 18.73
CA GLY A 177 15.84 4.17 17.63
C GLY A 177 15.12 3.10 16.81
N LEU A 178 15.78 2.65 15.75
CA LEU A 178 15.27 1.58 14.88
C LEU A 178 14.91 0.31 15.62
N GLU A 179 15.81 -0.19 16.47
CA GLU A 179 15.63 -1.48 17.13
C GLU A 179 14.35 -1.49 17.98
N ALA A 180 14.09 -0.39 18.68
CA ALA A 180 12.86 -0.21 19.42
C ALA A 180 11.64 -0.21 18.49
N TRP A 181 11.71 0.49 17.36
CA TRP A 181 10.65 0.46 16.34
C TRP A 181 10.42 -0.97 15.83
N ILE A 182 11.47 -1.72 15.48
CA ILE A 182 11.39 -3.12 15.02
C ILE A 182 10.66 -3.98 16.05
N ASN A 183 11.09 -3.91 17.31
CA ASN A 183 10.50 -4.72 18.39
C ASN A 183 9.05 -4.32 18.68
N GLU A 184 8.72 -3.03 18.56
CA GLU A 184 7.36 -2.53 18.74
C GLU A 184 6.43 -3.01 17.61
N VAL A 185 6.79 -2.72 16.35
CA VAL A 185 5.92 -3.04 15.21
C VAL A 185 5.80 -4.56 14.97
N TRP A 186 6.76 -5.37 15.41
CA TRP A 186 6.69 -6.83 15.34
C TRP A 186 5.49 -7.43 16.07
N LEU A 187 5.14 -6.82 17.20
CA LEU A 187 4.05 -7.27 18.08
C LEU A 187 2.69 -6.71 17.64
N GLN A 188 2.68 -5.71 16.76
CA GLN A 188 1.46 -5.06 16.31
C GLN A 188 0.71 -5.89 15.28
N ARG A 189 -0.57 -5.57 15.09
CA ARG A 189 -1.42 -6.12 14.05
C ARG A 189 -2.15 -4.99 13.36
N ALA A 190 -2.40 -5.14 12.06
CA ALA A 190 -3.19 -4.17 11.32
C ALA A 190 -4.62 -4.16 11.88
N ASP A 191 -5.09 -2.98 12.31
CA ASP A 191 -6.44 -2.77 12.79
C ASP A 191 -7.08 -1.57 12.08
N ASP A 192 -8.24 -1.82 11.48
CA ASP A 192 -9.02 -0.82 10.74
C ASP A 192 -10.11 -0.22 11.65
N GLU A 193 -9.72 0.36 12.79
CA GLU A 193 -10.63 0.67 13.91
C GLU A 193 -11.91 1.43 13.53
N LEU A 194 -11.81 2.32 12.55
CA LEU A 194 -12.87 3.23 12.13
C LEU A 194 -13.65 2.74 10.90
N ARG A 195 -13.34 1.55 10.36
CA ARG A 195 -13.93 1.06 9.11
C ARG A 195 -15.05 0.06 9.38
N VAL A 196 -16.09 0.08 8.53
CA VAL A 196 -17.23 -0.84 8.66
C VAL A 196 -16.84 -2.31 8.45
N TRP A 197 -15.73 -2.56 7.74
CA TRP A 197 -15.19 -3.90 7.50
C TRP A 197 -14.15 -4.36 8.53
N ARG A 198 -13.88 -3.58 9.58
CA ARG A 198 -12.85 -3.88 10.62
C ARG A 198 -12.83 -5.34 11.02
N ARG A 199 -13.98 -5.88 11.44
CA ARG A 199 -14.10 -7.26 11.93
C ARG A 199 -13.64 -8.30 10.91
N LEU A 200 -14.00 -8.12 9.63
CA LEU A 200 -13.63 -9.07 8.59
C LEU A 200 -12.17 -8.91 8.18
N ASN A 201 -11.68 -7.67 8.08
CA ASN A 201 -10.28 -7.40 7.82
C ASN A 201 -9.38 -7.98 8.91
N ASN A 202 -9.68 -7.72 10.18
CA ASN A 202 -8.89 -8.21 11.31
C ASN A 202 -8.87 -9.74 11.34
N ARG A 203 -10.01 -10.38 11.08
CA ARG A 203 -10.06 -11.85 10.97
C ARG A 203 -9.09 -12.42 9.92
N LEU A 204 -8.88 -11.70 8.82
CA LEU A 204 -7.91 -12.10 7.80
C LEU A 204 -6.48 -11.74 8.21
N THR A 205 -6.23 -10.49 8.65
CA THR A 205 -4.89 -9.99 8.99
C THR A 205 -4.31 -10.68 10.22
N ASP A 206 -5.14 -11.20 11.14
CA ASP A 206 -4.71 -12.02 12.28
C ASP A 206 -4.01 -13.33 11.87
N THR A 207 -4.24 -13.79 10.63
CA THR A 207 -3.59 -14.99 10.08
C THR A 207 -2.27 -14.69 9.36
N VAL A 208 -1.91 -13.41 9.22
CA VAL A 208 -0.67 -12.98 8.58
C VAL A 208 0.47 -13.06 9.60
N THR A 209 1.54 -13.76 9.23
CA THR A 209 2.71 -13.92 10.10
C THR A 209 3.57 -12.64 10.09
N PRO A 210 4.04 -12.18 11.26
CA PRO A 210 5.01 -11.10 11.31
C PRO A 210 6.27 -11.39 10.49
N GLY A 211 6.83 -10.31 9.93
CA GLY A 211 7.95 -10.39 9.01
C GLY A 211 8.37 -9.01 8.56
N PHE A 212 9.57 -8.94 8.00
CA PHE A 212 10.12 -7.74 7.40
C PHE A 212 10.69 -8.03 6.02
N VAL A 213 10.63 -7.02 5.16
CA VAL A 213 11.28 -7.05 3.85
C VAL A 213 12.00 -5.74 3.61
N MET A 214 13.20 -5.82 3.03
CA MET A 214 13.99 -4.66 2.70
C MET A 214 14.09 -4.51 1.18
N GLN A 215 13.75 -3.33 0.67
CA GLN A 215 13.72 -3.03 -0.76
C GLN A 215 14.46 -1.75 -1.07
N THR A 216 15.14 -1.69 -2.21
CA THR A 216 15.68 -0.44 -2.74
C THR A 216 14.56 0.42 -3.33
N ALA A 217 14.87 1.68 -3.62
CA ALA A 217 14.03 2.51 -4.47
C ALA A 217 13.76 1.83 -5.83
N ALA A 218 12.55 2.03 -6.38
CA ALA A 218 12.22 1.61 -7.74
C ALA A 218 12.98 2.43 -8.79
N TYR A 219 13.20 3.71 -8.49
CA TYR A 219 13.93 4.64 -9.35
C TYR A 219 14.95 5.42 -8.52
N SER A 220 16.20 5.41 -8.96
CA SER A 220 17.29 6.22 -8.40
C SER A 220 17.62 7.34 -9.40
N GLY A 221 16.95 8.48 -9.28
CA GLY A 221 17.17 9.66 -10.14
C GLY A 221 17.28 10.94 -9.32
N ARG A 222 17.84 12.01 -9.91
CA ARG A 222 18.15 13.32 -9.30
C ARG A 222 16.95 14.13 -8.76
N ALA A 223 15.77 13.54 -8.62
CA ALA A 223 14.65 14.23 -8.00
C ALA A 223 14.87 14.26 -6.49
N SER A 224 15.08 15.46 -5.95
CA SER A 224 15.18 15.74 -4.51
C SER A 224 13.89 15.41 -3.74
N ALA A 225 12.83 14.98 -4.43
CA ALA A 225 11.59 14.46 -3.85
C ALA A 225 11.39 13.02 -4.36
N MET A 226 11.40 12.05 -3.43
CA MET A 226 10.82 10.74 -3.74
C MET A 226 9.31 10.90 -3.71
N GLU A 227 8.66 10.58 -4.82
CA GLU A 227 7.21 10.65 -4.95
C GLU A 227 6.65 9.21 -4.90
N GLU A 228 5.82 8.91 -3.90
CA GLU A 228 5.08 7.65 -3.82
C GLU A 228 3.72 7.84 -4.51
N LEU A 229 3.48 7.14 -5.62
CA LEU A 229 2.15 7.03 -6.22
C LEU A 229 1.41 5.87 -5.55
N ARG A 230 0.31 6.17 -4.86
CA ARG A 230 -0.59 5.18 -4.29
C ARG A 230 -1.80 5.06 -5.17
N VAL A 231 -2.11 3.84 -5.59
CA VAL A 231 -3.30 3.54 -6.39
C VAL A 231 -4.20 2.64 -5.58
N GLU A 232 -5.40 3.10 -5.25
CA GLU A 232 -6.44 2.26 -4.68
C GLU A 232 -7.06 1.46 -5.82
N VAL A 233 -7.01 0.14 -5.71
CA VAL A 233 -7.57 -0.78 -6.69
C VAL A 233 -8.68 -1.58 -6.04
N VAL A 234 -9.88 -1.47 -6.59
CA VAL A 234 -11.03 -2.27 -6.20
C VAL A 234 -11.40 -3.17 -7.37
N TRP A 235 -11.19 -4.48 -7.23
CA TRP A 235 -11.44 -5.52 -8.26
C TRP A 235 -10.77 -5.31 -9.61
N GLY A 236 -9.45 -5.10 -9.57
CA GLY A 236 -8.65 -4.89 -10.79
C GLY A 236 -8.90 -3.54 -11.46
N ARG A 237 -9.78 -2.70 -10.89
CA ARG A 237 -10.05 -1.34 -11.35
C ARG A 237 -9.40 -0.36 -10.40
N ALA A 238 -8.49 0.45 -10.93
CA ALA A 238 -7.97 1.59 -10.20
C ALA A 238 -9.10 2.60 -9.98
N PHE A 239 -9.34 2.92 -8.72
CA PHE A 239 -10.45 3.78 -8.27
C PHE A 239 -9.94 5.15 -7.84
N TYR A 240 -8.70 5.20 -7.36
CA TYR A 240 -8.05 6.44 -6.94
C TYR A 240 -6.55 6.33 -7.15
N ALA A 241 -5.90 7.44 -7.53
CA ALA A 241 -4.46 7.55 -7.55
C ALA A 241 -4.04 8.86 -6.87
N GLY A 242 -3.08 8.79 -5.95
CA GLY A 242 -2.59 9.95 -5.19
C GLY A 242 -1.08 9.91 -5.04
N TRP A 243 -0.46 11.09 -5.01
CA TRP A 243 0.96 11.25 -4.74
C TRP A 243 1.17 11.61 -3.26
N ASP A 244 2.11 10.94 -2.60
CA ASP A 244 2.52 11.13 -1.17
C ASP A 244 1.53 10.56 -0.12
N ARG A 245 1.74 10.87 1.18
CA ARG A 245 1.06 10.37 2.39
C ARG A 245 -0.47 10.54 2.44
N THR A 246 -1.09 11.14 1.43
CA THR A 246 -2.53 11.44 1.40
C THR A 246 -3.29 10.43 0.55
N CYS A 247 -3.95 9.50 1.23
CA CYS A 247 -5.06 8.71 0.68
C CYS A 247 -6.36 9.17 1.38
N PHE A 248 -7.31 9.73 0.64
CA PHE A 248 -8.59 10.16 1.21
C PHE A 248 -9.76 9.32 0.68
N ALA A 249 -10.68 8.96 1.58
CA ALA A 249 -11.93 8.27 1.26
C ALA A 249 -13.01 9.28 0.79
N LEU A 250 -13.95 8.81 -0.03
CA LEU A 250 -15.17 9.53 -0.41
C LEU A 250 -16.06 9.81 0.83
N PRO A 251 -16.67 11.00 1.01
CA PRO A 251 -17.77 11.19 1.93
C PRO A 251 -18.96 10.44 1.37
N LYS A 252 -19.77 9.92 2.28
CA LYS A 252 -21.14 9.54 1.98
C LYS A 252 -21.83 10.79 1.44
N GLU A 253 -22.28 10.75 0.20
CA GLU A 253 -23.14 11.80 -0.34
C GLU A 253 -24.36 11.92 0.58
N ASP A 254 -24.55 13.14 1.08
CA ASP A 254 -25.76 13.56 1.75
C ASP A 254 -26.89 13.47 0.71
N ARG A 255 -27.70 12.41 0.78
CA ARG A 255 -28.88 12.21 -0.06
C ARG A 255 -29.98 13.19 0.34
N THR A 256 -29.74 14.48 0.16
CA THR A 256 -30.76 15.52 0.21
C THR A 256 -30.37 16.67 -0.74
N ARG A 257 -30.42 16.42 -2.06
CA ARG A 257 -30.70 17.44 -3.10
C ARG A 257 -30.72 16.82 -4.51
N ALA A 258 -31.90 16.32 -4.89
CA ALA A 258 -32.61 16.53 -6.16
C ALA A 258 -33.81 15.60 -6.17
#